data_AF-A0A3D0LT28-F1
#
_entry.id   AF-A0A3D0LT28-F1
#
_cell.length_a   1.000
_cell.length_b   1.000
_cell.length_c   1.000
_cell.angle_alpha   90.00
_cell.angle_beta   90.00
_cell.angle_gamma   90.00
#
_symmetry.space_group_name_H-M   'P 1'
#
loop_
_entity.id
_entity.type
_entity.pdbx_description
1 polymer ?
#
loop_
_entity_poly.entity_id
_entity_poly.type
_entity_poly.pdbx_seq_one_letter_code
_entity_poly.pdbx_strand_id
1 'polypeptide(L)' 'MVSVNEHSDIRNAFAGLTMHEVGIKYSVGNKSGNPAESREPVITNYEPGIIGDLLG' A
#
# COMPACT_ATOMS: atom_id res chain seq x y z
N MET A 1 5.73 9.33 -1.36
CA MET A 1 5.30 7.93 -1.52
C MET A 1 5.74 7.15 -0.30
N VAL A 2 4.83 6.43 0.34
CA VAL A 2 5.12 5.57 1.50
C VAL A 2 4.29 4.28 1.37
N SER A 3 4.90 3.12 1.67
CA SER A 3 4.20 1.83 1.79
C SER A 3 4.23 1.40 3.25
N VAL A 4 3.10 0.95 3.78
CA VAL A 4 2.93 0.54 5.18
C VAL A 4 1.95 -0.62 5.28
N ASN A 5 1.98 -1.36 6.38
CA ASN A 5 0.96 -2.38 6.64
C ASN A 5 -0.43 -1.76 6.74
N GLU A 6 -1.44 -2.48 6.26
CA GLU A 6 -2.83 -2.06 6.35
C GLU A 6 -3.29 -1.89 7.81
N HIS A 7 -3.89 -0.73 8.12
CA HIS A 7 -4.51 -0.44 9.41
C HIS A 7 -5.56 0.68 9.25
N SER A 8 -6.67 0.62 10.00
CA SER A 8 -7.73 1.63 9.93
C SER A 8 -7.22 3.05 10.25
N ASP A 9 -6.35 3.16 11.25
CA ASP A 9 -5.80 4.46 11.65
C ASP A 9 -4.89 5.06 10.58
N ILE A 10 -4.22 4.21 9.79
CA ILE A 10 -3.42 4.65 8.64
C ILE A 10 -4.36 5.21 7.57
N ARG A 11 -5.45 4.51 7.24
CA ARG A 11 -6.45 5.02 6.27
C ARG A 11 -7.01 6.37 6.68
N ASN A 12 -7.30 6.54 7.97
CA ASN A 12 -7.81 7.80 8.50
C ASN A 12 -6.76 8.92 8.44
N ALA A 13 -5.51 8.63 8.83
CA ALA A 13 -4.43 9.62 8.85
C ALA A 13 -4.08 10.15 7.45
N PHE A 14 -4.22 9.31 6.42
CA PHE A 14 -3.93 9.66 5.04
C PHE A 14 -5.18 9.88 4.19
N ALA A 15 -6.35 10.08 4.82
CA ALA A 15 -7.59 10.34 4.12
C ALA A 15 -7.44 11.55 3.17
N GLY A 16 -7.85 11.38 1.91
CA GLY A 16 -7.74 12.41 0.87
C GLY A 16 -6.46 12.34 0.02
N LEU A 17 -5.55 11.41 0.28
CA LEU A 17 -4.41 11.12 -0.60
C LEU A 17 -4.68 9.91 -1.50
N THR A 18 -3.96 9.83 -2.62
CA THR A 18 -4.03 8.68 -3.54
C THR A 18 -3.44 7.44 -2.86
N MET A 19 -4.19 6.33 -2.88
CA MET A 19 -3.78 5.05 -2.30
C MET A 19 -3.93 3.91 -3.29
N HIS A 20 -2.90 3.07 -3.40
CA HIS A 20 -2.91 1.83 -4.19
C HIS A 20 -2.71 0.64 -3.26
N GLU A 21 -3.43 -0.47 -3.46
CA GLU A 21 -3.25 -1.68 -2.67
C GLU A 21 -2.29 -2.64 -3.38
N VAL A 22 -1.32 -3.17 -2.64
CA VAL A 22 -0.43 -4.23 -3.12
C VAL A 22 -0.57 -5.44 -2.21
N GLY A 23 -0.81 -6.61 -2.81
CA GLY A 23 -0.76 -7.88 -2.11
C GLY A 23 0.69 -8.29 -1.90
N ILE A 24 1.10 -8.49 -0.64
CA ILE A 24 2.48 -8.84 -0.29
C ILE A 24 2.49 -10.10 0.55
N LYS A 25 3.44 -10.99 0.22
CA LYS A 25 3.73 -12.20 0.97
C LYS A 25 5.14 -12.10 1.55
N TYR A 26 5.25 -11.98 2.86
CA TYR A 26 6.55 -12.01 3.53
C TYR A 26 7.14 -13.42 3.51
N SER A 27 8.41 -13.54 3.15
CA SER A 27 9.15 -14.82 3.14
C SER A 27 9.53 -15.31 4.54
N VAL A 28 9.58 -14.42 5.54
CA VAL A 28 10.16 -14.68 6.87
C VAL A 28 9.15 -14.61 8.03
N GLY A 29 7.87 -14.34 7.78
CA GLY A 29 6.88 -14.11 8.84
C GLY A 29 5.52 -14.73 8.53
N ASN A 30 5.40 -16.05 8.68
CA ASN A 30 4.11 -16.70 8.93
C ASN A 30 4.31 -18.08 9.59
N LYS A 31 4.79 -18.12 10.84
CA LYS A 31 4.77 -19.33 11.66
C LYS A 31 3.46 -19.35 12.44
N SER A 32 2.56 -20.27 12.09
CA SER A 32 1.28 -20.57 12.77
C SER A 32 0.08 -19.69 12.40
N GLY A 33 -0.63 -20.06 11.33
CA GLY A 33 -1.93 -19.50 10.97
C GLY A 33 -2.08 -19.35 9.46
N ASN A 34 -3.24 -19.71 8.93
CA ASN A 34 -3.61 -19.59 7.52
C ASN A 34 -3.07 -18.27 6.93
N PRO A 35 -2.28 -18.26 5.83
CA PRO A 35 -1.74 -17.02 5.29
C PRO A 35 -2.89 -16.13 4.82
N ALA A 36 -3.32 -15.20 5.68
CA ALA A 36 -4.06 -14.06 5.22
C ALA A 36 -3.09 -13.26 4.33
N GLU A 37 -3.42 -13.14 3.06
CA GLU A 37 -2.71 -12.27 2.14
C GLU A 37 -2.62 -10.87 2.79
N SER A 38 -1.40 -10.47 3.16
CA SER A 38 -1.19 -9.17 3.79
C SER A 38 -1.30 -8.11 2.71
N ARG A 39 -2.07 -7.07 2.98
CA ARG A 39 -2.21 -5.92 2.08
C ARG A 39 -1.35 -4.79 2.60
N GLU A 40 -0.61 -4.14 1.71
CA GLU A 40 0.07 -2.88 1.99
C GLU A 40 -0.52 -1.78 1.11
N PRO A 41 -1.07 -0.70 1.69
CA PRO A 41 -1.34 0.52 0.95
C PRO A 41 -0.05 1.28 0.62
N VAL A 42 0.11 1.60 -0.66
CA VAL A 42 1.05 2.59 -1.18
C VAL A 42 0.34 3.94 -1.27
N ILE A 43 0.78 4.91 -0.48
CA ILE A 43 0.18 6.25 -0.36
C ILE A 43 1.06 7.27 -1.08
N THR A 44 0.48 8.09 -1.97
CA THR A 44 1.16 9.16 -2.70
C THR A 44 0.49 10.51 -2.49
N ASN A 45 1.30 11.56 -2.40
CA ASN A 45 0.87 12.97 -2.37
C ASN A 45 0.89 13.63 -3.75
N TYR A 46 0.96 12.81 -4.80
CA TYR A 46 0.92 13.15 -6.20
C TYR A 46 0.11 12.06 -6.91
N GLU A 47 -0.44 12.38 -8.08
CA GLU A 47 -1.16 11.41 -8.91
C GLU A 47 -0.16 10.65 -9.80
N PRO A 48 0.10 9.35 -9.55
CA PRO A 48 1.19 8.64 -10.23
C PRO A 48 0.99 8.51 -11.74
N GLY A 49 -0.27 8.45 -12.21
CA GLY A 49 -0.59 8.39 -13.63
C GLY A 49 -0.23 9.65 -14.43
N ILE A 50 -0.22 10.82 -13.78
CA ILE A 50 0.08 12.10 -14.45
C ILE A 50 1.58 12.25 -14.74
N ILE A 51 2.45 11.65 -13.91
CA ILE A 51 3.91 11.70 -14.11
C ILE A 51 4.38 10.57 -15.04
N GLY A 52 3.71 9.41 -15.03
CA GLY A 52 4.02 8.28 -15.91
C GLY A 52 3.84 8.60 -17.40
N ASP A 53 2.81 9.38 -17.76
CA ASP A 53 2.55 9.80 -19.15
C ASP A 53 3.56 10.82 -19.68
N LEU A 54 4.39 11.44 -18.83
CA LEU A 54 5.45 12.35 -19.30
C LEU A 54 6.68 11.60 -19.84
N LEU A 55 6.75 10.28 -19.61
CA LEU A 55 7.83 9.38 -20.04
C LEU A 55 7.35 8.32 -21.05
N GLY A 56 6.11 8.43 -21.54
CA GLY A 56 5.48 7.54 -22.53
C GLY A 56 5.61 8.03 -23.97
#